data_AF-A0A971Q1K7-F1
#
_entry.id   AF-A0A971Q1K7-F1
#
_cell.length_a   1.000
_cell.length_b   1.000
_cell.length_c   1.000
_cell.angle_alpha   90.00
_cell.angle_beta   90.00
_cell.angle_gamma   90.00
#
_symmetry.space_group_name_H-M   'P 1'
#
loop_
_entity.id
_entity.type
_entity.pdbx_description
1 polymer ?
#
loop_
_entity_poly.entity_id
_entity_poly.type
_entity_poly.pdbx_seq_one_letter_code
_entity_poly.pdbx_strand_id
1 'polypeptide(L)'
;MANNEPVSLIEGRIKKELYEHFRQLGFIRSSNGDLLPPGNSKEVFRQLHRLQREDRLVDNKDFISRNWDKLNQYFANGTDIVPAQIKPRLELVQSGSWQANLFRLASLSWSIPVSSGYGRRMRFLVWDDSNHKLIGLIALGDPVFNLKARDDLIGWTSEDRRQRLVNVMDAYVLGAIPPYNQLLGGKLTASLIRTREVVDQFALKYSHRAGLISNQDKAASLAMVTTTSALGRSSVYNRLKLGGLSYFNSIGYTQGWGHFHIPDELFKLIREYLAQEEDPYTSNYNFGQGPNWRMRAIRKCLTKLGIDQDLLKHGINREIFICLVADNAIDYLAGRDDTACFEQLLSVNAVSELAKQRWIIPRATRFPEYRWWRKEQLLMQLIIEDANPPGIVIEGDR
;
A
#
# COMPACT_ATOMS: atom_id res chain seq x y z
N MET A 1 -18.10 -15.13 -32.06
CA MET A 1 -19.54 -14.97 -31.73
C MET A 1 -19.60 -14.51 -30.29
N ALA A 2 -20.01 -13.26 -30.04
CA ALA A 2 -20.19 -12.78 -28.67
C ALA A 2 -21.38 -13.53 -28.05
N ASN A 3 -21.15 -14.21 -26.93
CA ASN A 3 -22.24 -14.77 -26.12
C ASN A 3 -23.10 -13.60 -25.62
N ASN A 4 -24.22 -13.33 -26.30
CA ASN A 4 -25.24 -12.42 -25.78
C ASN A 4 -26.08 -13.19 -24.75
N GLU A 5 -25.47 -13.45 -23.60
CA GLU A 5 -26.20 -13.91 -22.41
C GLU A 5 -27.23 -12.82 -22.04
N PRO A 6 -28.51 -13.15 -21.82
CA PRO A 6 -29.53 -12.19 -21.43
C PRO A 6 -29.15 -11.42 -20.16
N VAL A 7 -29.43 -10.11 -20.12
CA VAL A 7 -29.13 -9.23 -18.97
C VAL A 7 -29.59 -9.85 -17.65
N SER A 8 -30.80 -10.42 -17.60
CA SER A 8 -31.38 -11.06 -16.42
C SER A 8 -30.58 -12.27 -15.90
N LEU A 9 -29.91 -13.02 -16.78
CA LEU A 9 -29.02 -14.11 -16.41
C LEU A 9 -27.73 -13.57 -15.78
N ILE A 10 -27.17 -12.49 -16.34
CA ILE A 10 -25.99 -11.81 -15.78
C ILE A 10 -26.32 -11.22 -14.40
N GLU A 11 -27.49 -10.61 -14.22
CA GLU A 11 -27.94 -10.11 -12.92
C GLU A 11 -28.01 -11.23 -11.86
N GLY A 12 -28.61 -12.37 -12.23
CA GLY A 12 -28.71 -13.54 -11.37
C GLY A 12 -27.34 -14.09 -10.98
N ARG A 13 -26.40 -14.15 -11.92
CA ARG A 13 -25.01 -14.56 -11.68
C ARG A 13 -24.28 -13.60 -10.75
N ILE A 14 -24.35 -12.28 -10.99
CA ILE A 14 -23.72 -11.28 -10.11
C ILE A 14 -24.26 -11.40 -8.68
N LYS A 15 -25.58 -11.51 -8.50
CA LYS A 15 -26.21 -11.67 -7.18
C LYS A 15 -25.73 -12.94 -6.47
N LYS A 16 -25.69 -14.06 -7.20
CA LYS A 16 -25.25 -15.36 -6.68
C LYS A 16 -23.77 -15.31 -6.28
N GLU A 17 -22.89 -14.87 -7.18
CA GLU A 17 -21.44 -14.82 -6.95
C GLU A 17 -21.07 -13.84 -5.83
N LEU A 18 -21.74 -12.68 -5.74
CA LEU A 18 -21.58 -11.76 -4.59
C LEU A 18 -21.89 -12.50 -3.29
N TYR A 19 -23.05 -13.15 -3.20
CA TYR A 19 -23.50 -13.82 -1.99
C TYR A 19 -22.59 -14.99 -1.59
N GLU A 20 -22.23 -15.84 -2.54
CA GLU A 20 -21.33 -16.97 -2.33
C GLU A 20 -19.94 -16.50 -1.89
N HIS A 21 -19.42 -15.44 -2.52
CA HIS A 21 -18.12 -14.88 -2.16
C HIS A 21 -18.10 -14.32 -0.73
N PHE A 22 -19.12 -13.56 -0.33
CA PHE A 22 -19.21 -13.07 1.06
C PHE A 22 -19.30 -14.20 2.07
N ARG A 23 -20.05 -15.25 1.75
CA ARG A 23 -20.17 -16.44 2.60
C ARG A 23 -18.83 -17.17 2.71
N GLN A 24 -18.09 -17.32 1.62
CA GLN A 24 -16.75 -17.91 1.62
C GLN A 24 -15.75 -17.09 2.45
N LEU A 25 -15.83 -15.76 2.37
CA LEU A 25 -15.01 -14.86 3.19
C LEU A 25 -15.48 -14.76 4.65
N GLY A 26 -16.58 -15.42 5.03
CA GLY A 26 -17.11 -15.44 6.39
C GLY A 26 -17.75 -14.12 6.84
N PHE A 27 -18.13 -13.23 5.92
CA PHE A 27 -18.83 -12.01 6.29
C PHE A 27 -20.26 -12.32 6.78
N ILE A 28 -20.70 -11.59 7.80
CA ILE A 28 -22.04 -11.69 8.37
C ILE A 28 -22.75 -10.34 8.18
N ARG A 29 -24.06 -10.35 7.93
CA ARG A 29 -24.86 -9.12 7.95
C ARG A 29 -25.31 -8.80 9.38
N SER A 30 -25.14 -7.56 9.80
CA SER A 30 -25.71 -7.06 11.05
C SER A 30 -27.23 -6.93 10.94
N SER A 31 -27.90 -6.74 12.09
CA SER A 31 -29.33 -6.41 12.15
C SER A 31 -29.71 -5.16 11.34
N ASN A 32 -28.73 -4.28 11.10
CA ASN A 32 -28.92 -3.01 10.39
C ASN A 32 -28.49 -3.10 8.91
N GLY A 33 -28.13 -4.28 8.41
CA GLY A 33 -27.74 -4.51 7.02
C GLY A 33 -26.25 -4.35 6.71
N ASP A 34 -25.45 -3.81 7.63
CA ASP A 34 -23.99 -3.65 7.46
C ASP A 34 -23.28 -5.01 7.32
N LEU A 35 -22.26 -5.09 6.43
CA LEU A 35 -21.35 -6.22 6.36
C LEU A 35 -20.30 -6.16 7.47
N LEU A 36 -20.25 -7.21 8.29
CA LEU A 36 -19.25 -7.38 9.33
C LEU A 36 -18.22 -8.43 8.90
N PRO A 37 -16.91 -8.14 9.00
CA PRO A 37 -15.88 -9.14 8.74
C PRO A 37 -15.97 -10.30 9.74
N PRO A 38 -15.47 -11.50 9.40
CA PRO A 38 -15.49 -12.68 10.29
C PRO A 38 -14.71 -12.49 11.60
N GLY A 39 -13.92 -11.41 11.71
CA GLY A 39 -13.23 -11.00 12.91
C GLY A 39 -12.43 -9.71 12.70
N ASN A 40 -11.80 -9.24 13.77
CA ASN A 40 -11.02 -7.99 13.80
C ASN A 40 -9.51 -8.23 14.00
N SER A 41 -9.05 -9.47 13.85
CA SER A 41 -7.64 -9.84 14.05
C SER A 41 -6.82 -9.61 12.77
N LYS A 42 -5.51 -9.38 12.94
CA LYS A 42 -4.57 -9.28 11.80
C LYS A 42 -4.56 -10.54 10.95
N GLU A 43 -4.79 -11.68 11.56
CA GLU A 43 -4.78 -12.97 10.86
C GLU A 43 -5.99 -13.11 9.95
N VAL A 44 -7.17 -12.73 10.43
CA VAL A 44 -8.38 -12.64 9.61
C VAL A 44 -8.16 -11.70 8.42
N PHE A 45 -7.57 -10.52 8.64
CA PHE A 45 -7.29 -9.60 7.53
C PHE A 45 -6.29 -10.16 6.52
N ARG A 46 -5.29 -10.96 6.95
CA ARG A 46 -4.39 -11.66 6.03
C ARG A 46 -5.12 -12.71 5.21
N GLN A 47 -6.00 -13.49 5.84
CA GLN A 47 -6.81 -14.50 5.17
C GLN A 47 -7.72 -13.88 4.10
N LEU A 48 -8.36 -12.74 4.41
CA LEU A 48 -9.18 -12.00 3.45
C LEU A 48 -8.39 -11.52 2.21
N HIS A 49 -7.10 -11.25 2.36
CA HIS A 49 -6.22 -10.86 1.25
C HIS A 49 -5.47 -12.02 0.61
N ARG A 50 -5.61 -13.25 1.12
CA ARG A 50 -4.83 -14.41 0.69
C ARG A 50 -5.08 -14.75 -0.78
N LEU A 51 -6.34 -14.87 -1.19
CA LEU A 51 -6.72 -15.18 -2.57
C LEU A 51 -6.14 -14.14 -3.55
N GLN A 52 -6.32 -12.85 -3.25
CA GLN A 52 -5.79 -11.77 -4.08
C GLN A 52 -4.25 -11.78 -4.17
N ARG A 53 -3.57 -12.17 -3.09
CA ARG A 53 -2.11 -12.35 -3.10
C ARG A 53 -1.73 -13.54 -3.96
N GLU A 54 -2.45 -14.67 -3.85
CA GLU A 54 -2.18 -15.88 -4.61
C GLU A 54 -2.37 -15.63 -6.11
N ASP A 55 -3.50 -15.05 -6.52
CA ASP A 55 -3.77 -14.64 -7.91
C ASP A 55 -2.62 -13.78 -8.45
N ARG A 56 -2.18 -12.81 -7.65
CA ARG A 56 -1.07 -11.94 -8.04
C ARG A 56 0.25 -12.67 -8.20
N LEU A 57 0.55 -13.67 -7.36
CA LEU A 57 1.76 -14.46 -7.52
C LEU A 57 1.68 -15.34 -8.77
N VAL A 58 0.51 -15.92 -9.07
CA VAL A 58 0.25 -16.65 -10.33
C VAL A 58 0.50 -15.75 -11.53
N ASP A 59 -0.08 -14.55 -11.56
CA ASP A 59 0.12 -13.54 -12.62
C ASP A 59 1.59 -13.11 -12.78
N ASN A 60 2.40 -13.32 -11.74
CA ASN A 60 3.80 -12.93 -11.71
C ASN A 60 4.77 -14.13 -11.77
N LYS A 61 4.30 -15.38 -11.97
CA LYS A 61 5.13 -16.60 -11.95
C LYS A 61 6.30 -16.50 -12.94
N ASP A 62 6.00 -16.14 -14.18
CA ASP A 62 7.00 -15.91 -15.23
C ASP A 62 7.98 -14.79 -14.89
N PHE A 63 7.47 -13.69 -14.33
CA PHE A 63 8.30 -12.56 -13.92
C PHE A 63 9.26 -12.96 -12.80
N ILE A 64 8.78 -13.69 -11.79
CA ILE A 64 9.56 -14.18 -10.65
C ILE A 64 10.66 -15.10 -11.17
N SER A 65 10.31 -16.13 -11.96
CA SER A 65 11.27 -17.10 -12.50
C SER A 65 12.37 -16.42 -13.32
N ARG A 66 12.02 -15.51 -14.24
CA ARG A 66 13.00 -14.83 -15.11
C ARG A 66 13.94 -13.87 -14.37
N ASN A 67 13.52 -13.34 -13.22
CA ASN A 67 14.28 -12.29 -12.50
C ASN A 67 14.96 -12.81 -11.23
N TRP A 68 14.49 -13.89 -10.62
CA TRP A 68 15.02 -14.38 -9.35
C TRP A 68 16.52 -14.68 -9.43
N ASP A 69 16.95 -15.42 -10.46
CA ASP A 69 18.37 -15.82 -10.60
C ASP A 69 19.32 -14.62 -10.70
N LYS A 70 18.84 -13.51 -11.30
CA LYS A 70 19.62 -12.28 -11.48
C LYS A 70 19.61 -11.39 -10.23
N LEU A 71 18.49 -11.40 -9.50
CA LEU A 71 18.23 -10.43 -8.42
C LEU A 71 18.39 -11.00 -7.02
N ASN A 72 18.45 -12.33 -6.85
CA ASN A 72 18.54 -12.96 -5.53
C ASN A 72 19.78 -12.49 -4.73
N GLN A 73 20.85 -12.07 -5.43
CA GLN A 73 22.07 -11.57 -4.82
C GLN A 73 21.87 -10.31 -3.98
N TYR A 74 20.81 -9.54 -4.22
CA TYR A 74 20.49 -8.32 -3.48
C TYR A 74 19.70 -8.58 -2.19
N PHE A 75 19.27 -9.81 -1.95
CA PHE A 75 18.60 -10.21 -0.71
C PHE A 75 19.63 -10.78 0.27
N ALA A 76 19.52 -10.38 1.54
CA ALA A 76 20.45 -10.78 2.58
C ALA A 76 20.13 -12.19 3.12
N ASN A 77 21.18 -12.95 3.39
CA ASN A 77 21.15 -13.95 4.44
C ASN A 77 21.31 -13.27 5.80
N GLY A 78 20.85 -13.92 6.87
CA GLY A 78 21.04 -13.44 8.23
C GLY A 78 22.50 -13.16 8.59
N THR A 79 23.41 -13.96 8.03
CA THR A 79 24.87 -13.87 8.22
C THR A 79 25.51 -12.68 7.51
N ASP A 80 24.84 -12.07 6.53
CA ASP A 80 25.37 -10.91 5.81
C ASP A 80 25.25 -9.61 6.64
N ILE A 81 24.46 -9.64 7.71
CA ILE A 81 24.09 -8.46 8.48
C ILE A 81 24.92 -8.37 9.76
N VAL A 82 25.73 -7.32 9.84
CA VAL A 82 26.37 -6.86 11.08
C VAL A 82 25.60 -5.64 11.59
N PRO A 83 24.73 -5.77 12.63
CA PRO A 83 23.79 -4.73 13.03
C PRO A 83 24.39 -3.35 13.30
N ALA A 84 25.60 -3.31 13.87
CA ALA A 84 26.30 -2.07 14.17
C ALA A 84 26.83 -1.35 12.91
N GLN A 85 27.10 -2.10 11.84
CA GLN A 85 27.69 -1.59 10.59
C GLN A 85 26.64 -1.18 9.56
N ILE A 86 25.36 -1.53 9.75
CA ILE A 86 24.27 -1.19 8.82
C ILE A 86 24.38 0.28 8.42
N LYS A 87 24.39 0.54 7.11
CA LYS A 87 24.56 1.87 6.53
C LYS A 87 23.51 2.13 5.46
N PRO A 88 22.32 2.62 5.86
CA PRO A 88 21.22 2.81 4.93
C PRO A 88 21.50 3.89 3.89
N ARG A 89 21.13 3.65 2.64
CA ARG A 89 21.12 4.63 1.55
C ARG A 89 19.82 4.54 0.76
N LEU A 90 19.27 5.68 0.37
CA LEU A 90 18.11 5.76 -0.50
C LEU A 90 18.53 5.82 -1.97
N GLU A 91 17.92 4.98 -2.80
CA GLU A 91 18.08 5.04 -4.26
C GLU A 91 16.73 5.22 -4.93
N LEU A 92 16.55 6.35 -5.64
CA LEU A 92 15.33 6.60 -6.39
C LEU A 92 15.26 5.65 -7.59
N VAL A 93 14.19 4.86 -7.65
CA VAL A 93 13.95 3.87 -8.69
C VAL A 93 13.49 4.56 -9.97
N GLN A 94 14.18 4.28 -11.06
CA GLN A 94 13.81 4.71 -12.41
C GLN A 94 12.91 3.66 -13.08
N SER A 95 11.88 4.10 -13.80
CA SER A 95 10.98 3.21 -14.55
C SER A 95 11.75 2.43 -15.62
N GLY A 96 11.42 1.15 -15.80
CA GLY A 96 12.07 0.27 -16.79
C GLY A 96 13.46 -0.26 -16.39
N SER A 97 14.00 0.15 -15.25
CA SER A 97 15.30 -0.31 -14.75
C SER A 97 15.23 -1.69 -14.06
N TRP A 98 16.38 -2.32 -13.87
CA TRP A 98 16.47 -3.55 -13.06
C TRP A 98 16.11 -3.29 -11.58
N GLN A 99 16.34 -2.08 -11.07
CA GLN A 99 15.89 -1.66 -9.74
C GLN A 99 14.37 -1.63 -9.64
N ALA A 100 13.66 -1.28 -10.71
CA ALA A 100 12.20 -1.39 -10.76
C ALA A 100 11.75 -2.85 -10.68
N ASN A 101 12.48 -3.77 -11.32
CA ASN A 101 12.23 -5.20 -11.18
C ASN A 101 12.53 -5.71 -9.77
N LEU A 102 13.63 -5.26 -9.15
CA LEU A 102 13.96 -5.60 -7.75
C LEU A 102 12.91 -5.08 -6.78
N PHE A 103 12.47 -3.82 -6.94
CA PHE A 103 11.38 -3.25 -6.15
C PHE A 103 10.10 -4.09 -6.30
N ARG A 104 9.72 -4.45 -7.53
CA ARG A 104 8.53 -5.28 -7.80
C ARG A 104 8.68 -6.65 -7.14
N LEU A 105 9.78 -7.34 -7.37
CA LEU A 105 10.06 -8.68 -6.81
C LEU A 105 9.99 -8.67 -5.28
N ALA A 106 10.70 -7.72 -4.64
CA ALA A 106 10.69 -7.58 -3.19
C ALA A 106 9.28 -7.29 -2.64
N SER A 107 8.49 -6.46 -3.34
CA SER A 107 7.11 -6.13 -2.92
C SER A 107 6.14 -7.32 -2.97
N LEU A 108 6.41 -8.35 -3.78
CA LEU A 108 5.58 -9.57 -3.86
C LEU A 108 5.68 -10.43 -2.59
N SER A 109 6.71 -10.23 -1.76
CA SER A 109 6.84 -10.91 -0.48
C SER A 109 5.83 -10.44 0.57
N TRP A 110 5.19 -9.30 0.36
CA TRP A 110 4.28 -8.72 1.34
C TRP A 110 2.86 -9.31 1.25
N SER A 111 2.18 -9.37 2.39
CA SER A 111 0.84 -9.94 2.49
C SER A 111 -0.25 -9.09 1.83
N ILE A 112 -0.02 -7.78 1.65
CA ILE A 112 -0.96 -6.89 0.96
C ILE A 112 -0.39 -6.49 -0.39
N PRO A 113 -1.09 -6.81 -1.50
CA PRO A 113 -0.70 -6.42 -2.85
C PRO A 113 -0.49 -4.92 -3.01
N VAL A 114 0.64 -4.51 -3.61
CA VAL A 114 0.96 -3.11 -3.89
C VAL A 114 0.30 -2.65 -5.20
N SER A 115 -0.54 -1.63 -5.19
CA SER A 115 -1.18 -1.15 -6.42
C SER A 115 -0.18 -0.47 -7.37
N SER A 116 -0.40 -0.62 -8.68
CA SER A 116 0.41 -0.02 -9.75
C SER A 116 0.03 1.44 -10.07
N GLY A 117 -0.76 2.09 -9.20
CA GLY A 117 -1.56 3.28 -9.51
C GLY A 117 -0.83 4.44 -10.20
N TYR A 118 -1.61 5.34 -10.78
CA TYR A 118 -1.15 6.48 -11.58
C TYR A 118 -0.84 7.71 -10.71
N GLY A 119 -0.28 8.76 -11.32
CA GLY A 119 0.01 10.04 -10.66
C GLY A 119 1.48 10.24 -10.25
N ARG A 120 1.73 11.14 -9.29
CA ARG A 120 3.06 11.32 -8.69
C ARG A 120 3.49 10.02 -8.03
N ARG A 121 4.74 9.61 -8.26
CA ARG A 121 5.32 8.36 -7.76
C ARG A 121 6.81 8.56 -7.52
N MET A 122 7.24 8.26 -6.30
CA MET A 122 8.64 8.16 -5.92
C MET A 122 8.83 6.83 -5.22
N ARG A 123 9.62 5.94 -5.82
CA ARG A 123 9.93 4.63 -5.27
C ARG A 123 11.40 4.65 -4.89
N PHE A 124 11.72 4.19 -3.70
CA PHE A 124 13.09 4.08 -3.23
C PHE A 124 13.38 2.64 -2.86
N LEU A 125 14.54 2.16 -3.30
CA LEU A 125 15.22 1.05 -2.65
C LEU A 125 15.98 1.61 -1.46
N VAL A 126 15.89 0.94 -0.31
CA VAL A 126 16.71 1.24 0.87
C VAL A 126 17.82 0.21 0.93
N TRP A 127 19.02 0.60 0.54
CA TRP A 127 20.20 -0.28 0.54
C TRP A 127 20.91 -0.25 1.87
N ASP A 128 21.56 -1.35 2.23
CA ASP A 128 22.62 -1.37 3.23
C ASP A 128 23.96 -1.32 2.51
N ASP A 129 24.64 -0.17 2.54
CA ASP A 129 25.94 0.00 1.89
C ASP A 129 27.05 -0.82 2.58
N SER A 130 26.84 -1.40 3.78
CA SER A 130 27.84 -2.24 4.45
C SER A 130 27.94 -3.66 3.87
N ASN A 131 26.90 -4.14 3.19
CA ASN A 131 26.85 -5.49 2.60
C ASN A 131 26.18 -5.53 1.21
N HIS A 132 25.77 -4.38 0.69
CA HIS A 132 25.09 -4.19 -0.59
C HIS A 132 23.77 -4.98 -0.72
N LYS A 133 23.09 -5.24 0.40
CA LYS A 133 21.79 -5.92 0.43
C LYS A 133 20.65 -4.93 0.62
N LEU A 134 19.47 -5.31 0.17
CA LEU A 134 18.26 -4.51 0.27
C LEU A 134 17.70 -4.59 1.70
N ILE A 135 17.61 -3.45 2.39
CA ILE A 135 16.98 -3.31 3.70
C ILE A 135 15.46 -3.32 3.56
N GLY A 136 14.94 -2.56 2.61
CA GLY A 136 13.51 -2.31 2.50
C GLY A 136 13.12 -1.44 1.33
N LEU A 137 11.84 -1.10 1.28
CA LEU A 137 11.22 -0.34 0.22
C LEU A 137 10.45 0.85 0.80
N ILE A 138 10.50 1.98 0.09
CA ILE A 138 9.63 3.14 0.32
C ILE A 138 8.96 3.45 -1.02
N ALA A 139 7.64 3.69 -1.02
CA ALA A 139 7.01 4.36 -2.14
C ALA A 139 6.01 5.39 -1.68
N LEU A 140 6.21 6.60 -2.20
CA LEU A 140 5.36 7.75 -2.04
C LEU A 140 4.55 7.93 -3.33
N GLY A 141 3.26 8.19 -3.18
CA GLY A 141 2.35 8.43 -4.29
C GLY A 141 1.43 9.62 -4.05
N ASP A 142 0.61 9.94 -5.05
CA ASP A 142 -0.48 10.89 -4.84
C ASP A 142 -1.37 10.45 -3.67
N PRO A 143 -1.73 11.40 -2.79
CA PRO A 143 -2.45 11.08 -1.59
C PRO A 143 -3.91 10.76 -1.85
N VAL A 144 -4.55 10.01 -0.95
CA VAL A 144 -6.00 9.82 -0.95
C VAL A 144 -6.67 11.18 -0.93
N PHE A 145 -7.46 11.47 -1.97
CA PHE A 145 -8.10 12.77 -2.12
C PHE A 145 -9.01 13.06 -0.92
N ASN A 146 -10.02 12.23 -0.65
CA ASN A 146 -10.92 12.42 0.49
C ASN A 146 -10.43 11.68 1.74
N LEU A 147 -9.67 12.35 2.60
CA LEU A 147 -9.20 11.81 3.87
C LEU A 147 -9.62 12.74 5.01
N LYS A 148 -10.84 12.54 5.54
CA LYS A 148 -11.45 13.43 6.53
C LYS A 148 -10.55 13.71 7.73
N ALA A 149 -9.91 12.70 8.29
CA ALA A 149 -9.03 12.88 9.46
C ALA A 149 -7.88 13.87 9.21
N ARG A 150 -7.29 13.86 8.01
CA ARG A 150 -6.25 14.82 7.61
C ARG A 150 -6.85 16.21 7.44
N ASP A 151 -7.96 16.28 6.72
CA ASP A 151 -8.60 17.56 6.40
C ASP A 151 -9.05 18.27 7.68
N ASP A 152 -9.65 17.53 8.63
CA ASP A 152 -10.07 18.06 9.94
C ASP A 152 -8.88 18.54 10.78
N LEU A 153 -7.75 17.81 10.75
CA LEU A 153 -6.54 18.20 11.49
C LEU A 153 -5.94 19.52 10.97
N ILE A 154 -5.89 19.69 9.65
CA ILE A 154 -5.31 20.89 9.02
C ILE A 154 -6.31 22.05 9.06
N GLY A 155 -7.61 21.75 9.07
CA GLY A 155 -8.70 22.72 8.92
C GLY A 155 -9.06 22.98 7.45
N TRP A 156 -8.88 21.99 6.57
CA TRP A 156 -9.17 22.12 5.15
C TRP A 156 -10.64 22.02 4.81
N THR A 157 -11.12 22.96 4.00
CA THR A 157 -12.33 22.81 3.20
C THR A 157 -12.04 21.99 1.93
N SER A 158 -13.10 21.68 1.17
CA SER A 158 -12.95 21.00 -0.14
C SER A 158 -12.11 21.82 -1.13
N GLU A 159 -12.16 23.14 -1.07
CA GLU A 159 -11.38 24.02 -1.95
C GLU A 159 -9.91 24.08 -1.51
N ASP A 160 -9.65 24.26 -0.22
CA ASP A 160 -8.29 24.23 0.34
C ASP A 160 -7.55 22.95 -0.06
N ARG A 161 -8.25 21.81 0.09
CA ARG A 161 -7.73 20.51 -0.30
C ARG A 161 -7.39 20.46 -1.78
N ARG A 162 -8.27 20.93 -2.67
CA ARG A 162 -8.00 20.94 -4.12
C ARG A 162 -6.74 21.74 -4.45
N GLN A 163 -6.49 22.82 -3.73
CA GLN A 163 -5.35 23.69 -3.97
C GLN A 163 -4.04 23.15 -3.39
N ARG A 164 -4.07 22.63 -2.15
CA ARG A 164 -2.89 22.36 -1.32
C ARG A 164 -2.49 20.90 -1.22
N LEU A 165 -3.30 19.95 -1.72
CA LEU A 165 -2.97 18.52 -1.72
C LEU A 165 -1.69 18.17 -2.50
N VAL A 166 -1.26 19.05 -3.41
CA VAL A 166 0.03 18.94 -4.11
C VAL A 166 1.24 18.93 -3.14
N ASN A 167 1.09 19.45 -1.93
CA ASN A 167 2.14 19.48 -0.90
C ASN A 167 2.16 18.21 0.00
N VAL A 168 1.33 17.21 -0.33
CA VAL A 168 1.16 15.98 0.45
C VAL A 168 1.39 14.76 -0.43
N MET A 169 1.99 13.70 0.12
CA MET A 169 2.06 12.38 -0.52
C MET A 169 1.59 11.28 0.43
N ASP A 170 1.19 10.14 -0.12
CA ASP A 170 0.92 8.94 0.67
C ASP A 170 2.03 7.91 0.54
N ALA A 171 2.54 7.43 1.67
CA ALA A 171 3.39 6.25 1.72
C ALA A 171 2.52 4.99 1.62
N TYR A 172 2.49 4.42 0.42
CA TYR A 172 1.70 3.22 0.10
C TYR A 172 2.54 1.92 0.11
N VAL A 173 3.87 2.07 0.15
CA VAL A 173 4.85 1.01 0.43
C VAL A 173 5.79 1.57 1.48
N LEU A 174 5.90 0.89 2.61
CA LEU A 174 6.79 1.33 3.68
C LEU A 174 7.14 0.15 4.59
N GLY A 175 8.31 -0.44 4.39
CA GLY A 175 8.68 -1.61 5.17
C GLY A 175 10.06 -2.16 4.84
N ALA A 176 10.61 -2.90 5.79
CA ALA A 176 11.82 -3.69 5.58
C ALA A 176 11.48 -5.08 5.05
N ILE A 177 12.42 -5.67 4.34
CA ILE A 177 12.36 -7.06 3.89
C ILE A 177 13.16 -7.95 4.86
N PRO A 178 12.91 -9.26 4.89
CA PRO A 178 13.73 -10.19 5.67
C PRO A 178 15.21 -10.18 5.24
N PRO A 179 16.16 -10.35 6.18
CA PRO A 179 15.97 -10.46 7.64
C PRO A 179 15.86 -9.11 8.38
N TYR A 180 16.03 -7.98 7.70
CA TYR A 180 16.02 -6.66 8.33
C TYR A 180 14.70 -6.35 9.07
N ASN A 181 13.57 -6.89 8.59
CA ASN A 181 12.29 -6.75 9.30
C ASN A 181 12.30 -7.33 10.73
N GLN A 182 13.07 -8.40 10.97
CA GLN A 182 13.23 -9.03 12.30
C GLN A 182 14.03 -8.14 13.26
N LEU A 183 14.88 -7.27 12.69
CA LEU A 183 15.71 -6.28 13.37
C LEU A 183 15.04 -4.91 13.56
N LEU A 184 13.70 -4.84 13.43
CA LEU A 184 12.96 -3.58 13.43
C LEU A 184 13.36 -2.63 12.27
N GLY A 185 13.94 -3.16 11.18
CA GLY A 185 14.29 -2.39 10.00
C GLY A 185 13.11 -1.63 9.40
N GLY A 186 11.86 -2.11 9.59
CA GLY A 186 10.67 -1.39 9.15
C GLY A 186 10.52 -0.01 9.82
N LYS A 187 10.98 0.13 11.08
CA LYS A 187 10.99 1.42 11.79
C LYS A 187 12.08 2.35 11.25
N LEU A 188 13.26 1.81 10.95
CA LEU A 188 14.32 2.53 10.26
C LEU A 188 13.78 3.05 8.91
N THR A 189 13.28 2.16 8.04
CA THR A 189 12.73 2.50 6.73
C THR A 189 11.62 3.55 6.81
N ALA A 190 10.70 3.44 7.78
CA ALA A 190 9.66 4.43 8.01
C ALA A 190 10.23 5.81 8.41
N SER A 191 11.27 5.83 9.24
CA SER A 191 11.90 7.07 9.69
C SER A 191 12.62 7.80 8.56
N LEU A 192 13.12 7.09 7.55
CA LEU A 192 13.81 7.69 6.40
C LEU A 192 12.92 8.58 5.52
N ILE A 193 11.59 8.50 5.64
CA ILE A 193 10.68 9.40 4.91
C ILE A 193 10.93 10.88 5.29
N ARG A 194 11.26 11.15 6.56
CA ARG A 194 11.55 12.49 7.06
C ARG A 194 13.05 12.74 7.05
N THR A 195 13.65 12.71 5.85
CA THR A 195 15.07 13.02 5.64
C THR A 195 15.24 14.07 4.55
N ARG A 196 16.36 14.80 4.61
CA ARG A 196 16.73 15.80 3.61
C ARG A 196 16.68 15.23 2.19
N GLU A 197 17.24 14.04 2.02
CA GLU A 197 17.34 13.34 0.74
C GLU A 197 15.97 13.09 0.09
N VAL A 198 14.93 12.77 0.88
CA VAL A 198 13.57 12.58 0.34
C VAL A 198 12.97 13.90 -0.14
N VAL A 199 13.15 14.98 0.63
CA VAL A 199 12.64 16.31 0.28
C VAL A 199 13.35 16.86 -0.96
N ASP A 200 14.66 16.72 -1.04
CA ASP A 200 15.44 17.19 -2.19
C ASP A 200 15.04 16.41 -3.46
N GLN A 201 14.86 15.09 -3.37
CA GLN A 201 14.38 14.28 -4.50
C GLN A 201 12.97 14.66 -4.92
N PHE A 202 12.10 15.03 -3.97
CA PHE A 202 10.76 15.51 -4.29
C PHE A 202 10.82 16.84 -5.02
N ALA A 203 11.60 17.79 -4.52
CA ALA A 203 11.79 19.10 -5.14
C ALA A 203 12.32 18.94 -6.57
N LEU A 204 13.42 18.20 -6.77
CA LEU A 204 13.98 17.92 -8.10
C LEU A 204 12.96 17.36 -9.09
N LYS A 205 12.01 16.55 -8.62
CA LYS A 205 11.02 15.90 -9.48
C LYS A 205 9.77 16.74 -9.73
N TYR A 206 9.38 17.59 -8.78
CA TYR A 206 8.04 18.21 -8.74
C TYR A 206 7.99 19.72 -8.48
N SER A 207 9.08 20.40 -8.12
CA SER A 207 9.05 21.84 -7.76
C SER A 207 8.75 22.77 -8.93
N HIS A 208 8.92 22.33 -10.18
CA HIS A 208 8.74 23.15 -11.40
C HIS A 208 7.87 22.49 -12.48
N ARG A 209 6.85 21.72 -12.09
CA ARG A 209 5.93 21.12 -13.07
C ARG A 209 4.58 21.82 -13.06
N ALA A 210 4.26 22.51 -14.16
CA ALA A 210 2.90 22.94 -14.46
C ALA A 210 1.95 21.73 -14.41
N GLY A 211 0.89 21.83 -13.62
CA GLY A 211 -0.11 20.77 -13.52
C GLY A 211 -0.78 20.56 -14.88
N LEU A 212 -0.75 19.33 -15.42
CA LEU A 212 -1.33 18.98 -16.73
C LEU A 212 -2.82 19.36 -16.88
N ILE A 213 -3.53 19.47 -15.75
CA ILE A 213 -4.97 19.80 -15.71
C ILE A 213 -5.19 21.27 -15.34
N SER A 214 -4.37 21.85 -14.45
CA SER A 214 -4.57 23.20 -13.93
C SER A 214 -3.81 24.28 -14.69
N ASN A 215 -2.80 23.92 -15.49
CA ASN A 215 -1.88 24.82 -16.20
C ASN A 215 -1.26 25.94 -15.34
N GLN A 216 -1.23 25.74 -14.02
CA GLN A 216 -0.66 26.65 -13.03
C GLN A 216 0.67 26.08 -12.52
N ASP A 217 1.65 26.96 -12.37
CA ASP A 217 2.93 26.66 -11.74
C ASP A 217 2.72 26.61 -10.22
N LYS A 218 2.47 25.40 -9.72
CA LYS A 218 2.34 25.16 -8.27
C LYS A 218 3.68 24.64 -7.79
N ALA A 219 4.49 25.51 -7.21
CA ALA A 219 5.74 25.13 -6.56
C ALA A 219 5.45 24.18 -5.39
N ALA A 220 5.43 22.88 -5.66
CA ALA A 220 5.08 21.86 -4.69
C ALA A 220 6.21 21.68 -3.68
N SER A 221 5.87 21.69 -2.39
CA SER A 221 6.78 21.37 -1.28
C SER A 221 6.24 20.18 -0.51
N LEU A 222 7.07 19.15 -0.29
CA LEU A 222 6.66 17.96 0.46
C LEU A 222 6.56 18.27 1.96
N ALA A 223 5.44 18.83 2.38
CA ALA A 223 5.21 19.25 3.76
C ALA A 223 4.74 18.09 4.65
N MET A 224 3.99 17.14 4.11
CA MET A 224 3.41 16.03 4.87
C MET A 224 3.38 14.74 4.06
N VAL A 225 3.60 13.62 4.76
CA VAL A 225 3.33 12.28 4.22
C VAL A 225 2.27 11.60 5.07
N THR A 226 1.23 11.04 4.45
CA THR A 226 0.26 10.21 5.16
C THR A 226 0.48 8.73 4.88
N THR A 227 0.03 7.85 5.77
CA THR A 227 -0.03 6.42 5.50
C THR A 227 -1.17 5.79 6.29
N THR A 228 -1.70 4.68 5.78
CA THR A 228 -2.72 3.90 6.47
C THR A 228 -2.16 2.54 6.83
N SER A 229 -2.52 2.05 8.00
CA SER A 229 -2.10 0.73 8.44
C SER A 229 -2.68 -0.38 7.54
N ALA A 230 -1.84 -1.32 7.12
CA ALA A 230 -2.21 -2.45 6.27
C ALA A 230 -3.30 -3.36 6.88
N LEU A 231 -3.12 -3.78 8.14
CA LEU A 231 -3.93 -4.81 8.82
C LEU A 231 -4.51 -4.27 10.14
N GLY A 232 -5.15 -3.10 10.12
CA GLY A 232 -5.49 -2.36 11.35
C GLY A 232 -4.22 -1.91 12.11
N ARG A 233 -4.28 -1.66 13.43
CA ARG A 233 -3.21 -1.02 14.22
C ARG A 233 -1.78 -1.49 13.87
N SER A 234 -0.93 -0.56 13.41
CA SER A 234 0.44 -0.86 12.95
C SER A 234 1.49 -0.69 14.06
N SER A 235 2.22 -1.74 14.42
CA SER A 235 3.32 -1.63 15.41
C SER A 235 4.56 -0.91 14.87
N VAL A 236 4.65 -0.73 13.54
CA VAL A 236 5.77 -0.04 12.88
C VAL A 236 5.69 1.46 13.16
N TYR A 237 4.51 2.06 12.98
CA TYR A 237 4.32 3.51 13.12
C TYR A 237 4.02 3.93 14.56
N ASN A 238 3.51 3.02 15.37
CA ASN A 238 3.29 3.27 16.79
C ASN A 238 4.63 3.48 17.54
N ARG A 239 4.74 4.62 18.23
CA ARG A 239 5.93 5.02 19.01
C ARG A 239 7.20 5.15 18.16
N LEU A 240 7.06 5.60 16.91
CA LEU A 240 8.20 5.89 16.04
C LEU A 240 8.86 7.22 16.43
N LYS A 241 9.63 7.19 17.53
CA LYS A 241 10.35 8.35 18.07
C LYS A 241 11.87 8.15 18.02
N LEU A 242 12.59 9.12 17.48
CA LEU A 242 14.06 9.20 17.43
C LEU A 242 14.50 10.61 17.82
N GLY A 243 15.54 10.74 18.65
CA GLY A 243 16.05 12.06 19.07
C GLY A 243 15.00 12.96 19.74
N GLY A 244 14.00 12.41 20.43
CA GLY A 244 12.88 13.16 21.02
C GLY A 244 11.74 13.50 20.05
N LEU A 245 11.97 13.42 18.74
CA LEU A 245 11.00 13.73 17.70
C LEU A 245 10.11 12.52 17.36
N SER A 246 8.82 12.76 17.13
CA SER A 246 7.87 11.77 16.61
C SER A 246 7.78 11.83 15.10
N TYR A 247 8.08 10.74 14.42
CA TYR A 247 8.09 10.67 12.95
C TYR A 247 6.71 10.34 12.37
N PHE A 248 5.89 9.57 13.09
CA PHE A 248 4.50 9.31 12.71
C PHE A 248 3.57 9.46 13.91
N ASN A 249 2.45 10.16 13.71
CA ASN A 249 1.40 10.33 14.70
C ASN A 249 0.07 9.80 14.16
N SER A 250 -0.68 9.08 15.00
CA SER A 250 -2.02 8.58 14.66
C SER A 250 -3.01 9.74 14.71
N ILE A 251 -3.87 9.83 13.70
CA ILE A 251 -4.88 10.90 13.57
C ILE A 251 -6.30 10.35 13.43
N GLY A 252 -6.49 9.06 13.68
CA GLY A 252 -7.80 8.40 13.62
C GLY A 252 -7.81 7.18 12.71
N TYR A 253 -9.00 6.82 12.23
CA TYR A 253 -9.22 5.59 11.47
C TYR A 253 -10.04 5.86 10.20
N THR A 254 -9.83 5.04 9.17
CA THR A 254 -10.73 4.98 8.02
C THR A 254 -12.07 4.35 8.40
N GLN A 255 -13.09 4.61 7.59
CA GLN A 255 -14.44 4.07 7.78
C GLN A 255 -14.65 2.69 7.11
N GLY A 256 -13.58 2.06 6.62
CA GLY A 256 -13.64 0.71 6.04
C GLY A 256 -14.41 0.59 4.71
N TRP A 257 -14.32 1.60 3.84
CA TRP A 257 -14.86 1.53 2.48
C TRP A 257 -13.82 1.04 1.48
N GLY A 258 -14.17 0.09 0.64
CA GLY A 258 -13.26 -0.49 -0.35
C GLY A 258 -13.91 -1.54 -1.24
N HIS A 259 -13.11 -2.13 -2.11
CA HIS A 259 -13.55 -3.14 -3.09
C HIS A 259 -12.60 -4.34 -3.16
N PHE A 260 -11.71 -4.50 -2.17
CA PHE A 260 -10.75 -5.62 -2.19
C PHE A 260 -11.43 -6.98 -2.02
N HIS A 261 -12.62 -7.00 -1.42
CA HIS A 261 -13.48 -8.17 -1.25
C HIS A 261 -14.37 -8.44 -2.47
N ILE A 262 -14.10 -7.80 -3.61
CA ILE A 262 -14.79 -8.03 -4.87
C ILE A 262 -13.76 -8.59 -5.86
N PRO A 263 -13.80 -9.90 -6.17
CA PRO A 263 -12.86 -10.57 -7.07
C PRO A 263 -12.84 -9.94 -8.47
N ASP A 264 -11.75 -10.16 -9.20
CA ASP A 264 -11.62 -9.63 -10.56
C ASP A 264 -12.60 -10.26 -11.54
N GLU A 265 -12.90 -11.56 -11.43
CA GLU A 265 -13.92 -12.22 -12.26
C GLU A 265 -15.32 -11.62 -12.04
N LEU A 266 -15.70 -11.42 -10.77
CA LEU A 266 -16.97 -10.78 -10.44
C LEU A 266 -17.03 -9.34 -10.96
N PHE A 267 -15.90 -8.63 -10.92
CA PHE A 267 -15.82 -7.29 -11.48
C PHE A 267 -15.91 -7.28 -13.01
N LYS A 268 -15.41 -8.30 -13.72
CA LYS A 268 -15.61 -8.47 -15.16
C LYS A 268 -17.10 -8.63 -15.49
N LEU A 269 -17.82 -9.47 -14.73
CA LEU A 269 -19.28 -9.62 -14.89
C LEU A 269 -20.03 -8.30 -14.63
N ILE A 270 -19.66 -7.54 -13.60
CA ILE A 270 -20.21 -6.21 -13.34
C ILE A 270 -20.02 -5.29 -14.56
N ARG A 271 -18.86 -5.35 -15.21
CA ARG A 271 -18.58 -4.54 -16.41
C ARG A 271 -19.41 -5.00 -17.61
N GLU A 272 -19.56 -6.31 -17.81
CA GLU A 272 -20.39 -6.89 -18.88
C GLU A 272 -21.85 -6.49 -18.71
N TYR A 273 -22.38 -6.57 -17.48
CA TYR A 273 -23.72 -6.11 -17.14
C TYR A 273 -23.92 -4.62 -17.47
N LEU A 274 -23.03 -3.76 -16.97
CA LEU A 274 -23.13 -2.33 -17.24
C LEU A 274 -23.07 -2.04 -18.75
N ALA A 275 -22.29 -2.82 -19.51
CA ALA A 275 -22.08 -2.64 -20.95
C ALA A 275 -23.34 -2.97 -21.74
N GLN A 276 -24.04 -4.04 -21.37
CA GLN A 276 -25.34 -4.39 -21.96
C GLN A 276 -26.44 -3.37 -21.60
N GLU A 277 -26.34 -2.75 -20.43
CA GLU A 277 -27.23 -1.69 -19.96
C GLU A 277 -26.93 -0.30 -20.58
N GLU A 278 -26.02 -0.24 -21.56
CA GLU A 278 -25.55 0.99 -22.22
C GLU A 278 -25.09 2.08 -21.23
N ASP A 279 -24.58 1.68 -20.06
CA ASP A 279 -24.19 2.64 -19.03
C ASP A 279 -22.89 3.37 -19.45
N PRO A 280 -22.80 4.71 -19.31
CA PRO A 280 -21.61 5.47 -19.67
C PRO A 280 -20.32 5.02 -18.94
N TYR A 281 -20.42 4.31 -17.81
CA TYR A 281 -19.26 3.84 -17.05
C TYR A 281 -18.56 2.58 -17.62
N THR A 282 -19.05 2.04 -18.74
CA THR A 282 -18.61 0.76 -19.33
C THR A 282 -17.30 0.85 -20.10
N SER A 283 -17.09 2.01 -20.72
CA SER A 283 -15.99 2.32 -21.63
C SER A 283 -15.04 3.40 -21.09
N ASN A 284 -15.31 3.95 -19.90
CA ASN A 284 -14.53 5.06 -19.32
C ASN A 284 -13.19 4.62 -18.70
N TYR A 285 -12.31 4.07 -19.55
CA TYR A 285 -10.87 3.92 -19.31
C TYR A 285 -10.09 5.16 -19.80
N ASN A 286 -10.67 6.36 -19.79
CA ASN A 286 -9.91 7.55 -20.17
C ASN A 286 -9.00 8.00 -19.02
N PHE A 287 -7.72 8.17 -19.35
CA PHE A 287 -6.71 8.81 -18.51
C PHE A 287 -7.28 10.11 -17.92
N GLY A 288 -7.25 10.26 -16.59
CA GLY A 288 -7.77 11.45 -15.89
C GLY A 288 -9.07 11.28 -15.10
N GLN A 289 -9.79 10.16 -15.21
CA GLN A 289 -11.05 9.94 -14.45
C GLN A 289 -10.87 9.52 -12.98
N GLY A 290 -9.62 9.43 -12.50
CA GLY A 290 -9.27 9.26 -11.09
C GLY A 290 -9.31 7.82 -10.55
N PRO A 291 -8.62 7.56 -9.42
CA PRO A 291 -8.35 6.22 -8.90
C PRO A 291 -9.58 5.44 -8.39
N ASN A 292 -10.75 6.09 -8.32
CA ASN A 292 -11.97 5.54 -7.70
C ASN A 292 -12.94 4.89 -8.71
N TRP A 293 -12.52 4.68 -9.96
CA TRP A 293 -13.38 4.22 -11.05
C TRP A 293 -14.03 2.86 -10.78
N ARG A 294 -13.26 1.89 -10.25
CA ARG A 294 -13.75 0.54 -9.95
C ARG A 294 -14.87 0.58 -8.91
N MET A 295 -14.69 1.34 -7.83
CA MET A 295 -15.75 1.51 -6.84
C MET A 295 -16.98 2.22 -7.42
N ARG A 296 -16.81 3.22 -8.30
CA ARG A 296 -17.95 3.89 -8.95
C ARG A 296 -18.74 2.92 -9.83
N ALA A 297 -18.06 2.11 -10.63
CA ALA A 297 -18.69 1.07 -11.45
C ALA A 297 -19.46 0.07 -10.57
N ILE A 298 -18.85 -0.41 -9.48
CA ILE A 298 -19.54 -1.33 -8.55
C ILE A 298 -20.76 -0.66 -7.93
N ARG A 299 -20.65 0.57 -7.39
CA ARG A 299 -21.81 1.30 -6.83
C ARG A 299 -22.94 1.46 -7.82
N LYS A 300 -22.61 1.76 -9.08
CA LYS A 300 -23.59 1.91 -10.16
C LYS A 300 -24.33 0.61 -10.42
N CYS A 301 -23.61 -0.50 -10.53
CA CYS A 301 -24.18 -1.83 -10.68
C CYS A 301 -25.07 -2.21 -9.48
N LEU A 302 -24.59 -2.03 -8.24
CA LEU A 302 -25.39 -2.31 -7.03
C LEU A 302 -26.71 -1.52 -7.03
N THR A 303 -26.66 -0.24 -7.40
CA THR A 303 -27.86 0.60 -7.50
C THR A 303 -28.87 0.06 -8.52
N LYS A 304 -28.40 -0.31 -9.72
CA LYS A 304 -29.27 -0.88 -10.77
C LYS A 304 -29.89 -2.21 -10.35
N LEU A 305 -29.14 -3.04 -9.61
CA LEU A 305 -29.60 -4.33 -9.11
C LEU A 305 -30.50 -4.24 -7.86
N GLY A 306 -30.73 -3.03 -7.32
CA GLY A 306 -31.47 -2.82 -6.08
C GLY A 306 -30.75 -3.33 -4.83
N ILE A 307 -29.42 -3.42 -4.89
CA ILE A 307 -28.57 -3.89 -3.78
C ILE A 307 -28.00 -2.67 -3.04
N ASP A 308 -27.99 -2.75 -1.71
CA ASP A 308 -27.40 -1.71 -0.86
C ASP A 308 -25.91 -1.48 -1.19
N GLN A 309 -25.52 -0.21 -1.32
CA GLN A 309 -24.13 0.19 -1.57
C GLN A 309 -23.22 0.02 -0.35
N ASP A 310 -23.79 -0.10 0.86
CA ASP A 310 -23.05 -0.41 2.08
C ASP A 310 -22.36 -1.78 2.01
N LEU A 311 -22.66 -2.57 0.99
CA LEU A 311 -21.89 -3.74 0.59
C LEU A 311 -20.39 -3.45 0.34
N LEU A 312 -20.04 -2.19 0.04
CA LEU A 312 -18.64 -1.74 -0.11
C LEU A 312 -17.97 -1.34 1.22
N LYS A 313 -18.75 -1.25 2.30
CA LYS A 313 -18.27 -0.97 3.66
C LYS A 313 -17.91 -2.30 4.33
N HIS A 314 -16.68 -2.74 4.11
CA HIS A 314 -16.16 -4.02 4.60
C HIS A 314 -15.78 -4.00 6.09
N GLY A 315 -15.96 -2.88 6.80
CA GLY A 315 -15.76 -2.77 8.25
C GLY A 315 -14.31 -2.85 8.74
N ILE A 316 -13.32 -2.91 7.83
CA ILE A 316 -11.90 -2.92 8.20
C ILE A 316 -11.40 -1.48 8.33
N ASN A 317 -11.40 -0.99 9.56
CA ASN A 317 -10.93 0.35 9.88
C ASN A 317 -9.40 0.35 9.99
N ARG A 318 -8.75 1.11 9.11
CA ARG A 318 -7.28 1.24 9.07
C ARG A 318 -6.88 2.50 9.81
N GLU A 319 -5.93 2.39 10.72
CA GLU A 319 -5.39 3.54 11.44
C GLU A 319 -4.63 4.45 10.47
N ILE A 320 -4.89 5.75 10.55
CA ILE A 320 -4.31 6.78 9.69
C ILE A 320 -3.18 7.45 10.47
N PHE A 321 -2.01 7.53 9.84
CA PHE A 321 -0.84 8.18 10.39
C PHE A 321 -0.38 9.32 9.50
N ILE A 322 0.19 10.35 10.12
CA ILE A 322 0.86 11.45 9.43
C ILE A 322 2.31 11.57 9.87
N CYS A 323 3.16 11.92 8.93
CA CYS A 323 4.52 12.38 9.12
C CYS A 323 4.58 13.85 8.70
N LEU A 324 4.87 14.73 9.66
CA LEU A 324 5.12 16.15 9.41
C LEU A 324 6.57 16.28 8.93
N VAL A 325 6.73 16.48 7.62
CA VAL A 325 8.05 16.55 6.99
C VAL A 325 8.64 17.94 7.17
N ALA A 326 7.86 18.98 6.86
CA ALA A 326 8.19 20.36 7.19
C ALA A 326 7.96 20.63 8.69
N ASP A 327 8.77 21.51 9.26
CA ASP A 327 8.71 21.87 10.68
C ASP A 327 7.41 22.64 11.00
N ASN A 328 7.00 23.53 10.08
CA ASN A 328 5.74 24.28 10.11
C ASN A 328 4.64 23.65 9.23
N ALA A 329 4.68 22.32 9.01
CA ALA A 329 3.82 21.64 8.03
C ALA A 329 2.32 21.96 8.19
N ILE A 330 1.79 22.03 9.41
CA ILE A 330 0.38 22.32 9.64
C ILE A 330 0.02 23.76 9.25
N ASP A 331 0.84 24.74 9.64
CA ASP A 331 0.61 26.15 9.35
C ASP A 331 0.79 26.47 7.87
N TYR A 332 1.84 25.93 7.24
CA TYR A 332 2.04 26.01 5.79
C TYR A 332 0.88 25.37 5.02
N LEU A 333 0.45 24.16 5.39
CA LEU A 333 -0.68 23.50 4.72
C LEU A 333 -2.00 24.21 4.98
N ALA A 334 -2.19 24.88 6.11
CA ALA A 334 -3.38 25.69 6.36
C ALA A 334 -3.35 27.05 5.61
N GLY A 335 -2.23 27.42 5.00
CA GLY A 335 -2.04 28.73 4.35
C GLY A 335 -1.81 29.87 5.33
N ARG A 336 -1.35 29.58 6.55
CA ARG A 336 -0.90 30.57 7.54
C ARG A 336 0.55 31.00 7.30
N ASP A 337 1.36 30.08 6.78
CA ASP A 337 2.73 30.35 6.33
C ASP A 337 2.83 30.19 4.80
N ASP A 338 3.60 31.06 4.15
CA ASP A 338 3.78 31.04 2.69
C ASP A 338 4.81 30.01 2.22
N THR A 339 5.72 29.58 3.10
CA THR A 339 6.83 28.67 2.75
C THR A 339 6.99 27.54 3.75
N ALA A 340 7.29 26.34 3.24
CA ALA A 340 7.62 25.19 4.08
C ALA A 340 9.05 25.29 4.62
N CYS A 341 9.20 25.16 5.94
CA CYS A 341 10.48 25.16 6.65
C CYS A 341 10.96 23.73 6.89
N PHE A 342 12.25 23.48 6.71
CA PHE A 342 12.85 22.15 6.81
C PHE A 342 14.13 22.13 7.66
N GLU A 343 14.31 23.07 8.57
CA GLU A 343 15.54 23.25 9.36
C GLU A 343 15.87 22.01 10.20
N GLN A 344 14.87 21.31 10.74
CA GLN A 344 15.08 20.13 11.59
C GLN A 344 15.17 18.80 10.81
N LEU A 345 15.26 18.83 9.47
CA LEU A 345 15.48 17.60 8.71
C LEU A 345 16.92 17.11 8.89
N LEU A 346 17.02 15.85 9.32
CA LEU A 346 18.27 15.12 9.38
C LEU A 346 18.57 14.42 8.04
N SER A 347 19.84 14.10 7.81
CA SER A 347 20.24 13.22 6.71
C SER A 347 19.85 11.77 6.98
N VAL A 348 19.80 10.95 5.93
CA VAL A 348 19.62 9.49 6.03
C VAL A 348 20.63 8.89 7.01
N ASN A 349 21.90 9.30 6.94
CA ASN A 349 22.94 8.82 7.85
C ASN A 349 22.61 9.13 9.32
N ALA A 350 22.25 10.38 9.64
CA ALA A 350 21.96 10.79 11.01
C ALA A 350 20.72 10.08 11.58
N VAL A 351 19.64 9.96 10.80
CA VAL A 351 18.45 9.19 11.19
C VAL A 351 18.79 7.72 11.40
N SER A 352 19.65 7.16 10.54
CA SER A 352 20.05 5.76 10.61
C SER A 352 20.86 5.45 11.87
N GLU A 353 21.78 6.33 12.28
CA GLU A 353 22.51 6.14 13.54
C GLU A 353 21.57 6.12 14.75
N LEU A 354 20.64 7.06 14.82
CA LEU A 354 19.63 7.08 15.89
C LEU A 354 18.81 5.79 15.92
N ALA A 355 18.35 5.32 14.76
CA ALA A 355 17.55 4.11 14.63
C ALA A 355 18.35 2.84 14.97
N LYS A 356 19.63 2.78 14.58
CA LYS A 356 20.51 1.65 14.90
C LYS A 356 20.70 1.49 16.40
N GLN A 357 21.08 2.58 17.08
CA GLN A 357 21.32 2.57 18.52
C GLN A 357 20.05 2.27 19.31
N ARG A 358 18.92 2.85 18.89
CA ARG A 358 17.65 2.70 19.62
C ARG A 358 16.97 1.36 19.39
N TRP A 359 17.03 0.81 18.18
CA TRP A 359 16.20 -0.32 17.77
C TRP A 359 17.01 -1.52 17.30
N ILE A 360 17.85 -1.33 16.28
CA ILE A 360 18.44 -2.47 15.56
C ILE A 360 19.45 -3.22 16.43
N ILE A 361 20.41 -2.53 17.03
CA ILE A 361 21.44 -3.16 17.86
C ILE A 361 20.81 -3.85 19.09
N PRO A 362 19.96 -3.17 19.91
CA PRO A 362 19.33 -3.84 21.04
C PRO A 362 18.42 -5.01 20.63
N ARG A 363 17.74 -4.92 19.48
CA ARG A 363 16.90 -6.01 18.97
C ARG A 363 17.75 -7.21 18.59
N ALA A 364 18.86 -7.00 17.88
CA ALA A 364 19.78 -8.06 17.45
C ALA A 364 20.43 -8.79 18.62
N THR A 365 20.71 -8.09 19.73
CA THR A 365 21.23 -8.70 20.96
C THR A 365 20.18 -9.57 21.65
N ARG A 366 18.94 -9.09 21.74
CA ARG A 366 17.86 -9.81 22.43
C ARG A 366 17.27 -10.96 21.60
N PHE A 367 17.28 -10.83 20.28
CA PHE A 367 16.64 -11.74 19.33
C PHE A 367 17.62 -12.05 18.17
N PRO A 368 18.54 -13.01 18.37
CA PRO A 368 19.59 -13.32 17.41
C PRO A 368 19.13 -14.18 16.21
N GLU A 369 17.87 -14.62 16.18
CA GLU A 369 17.30 -15.58 15.22
C GLU A 369 17.33 -15.09 13.77
N TYR A 370 17.44 -13.77 13.57
CA TYR A 370 17.62 -13.18 12.24
C TYR A 370 18.82 -13.79 11.50
N ARG A 371 19.84 -14.26 12.22
CA ARG A 371 21.04 -14.90 11.67
C ARG A 371 20.73 -16.21 10.94
N TRP A 372 19.63 -16.88 11.28
CA TRP A 372 19.22 -18.15 10.66
C TRP A 372 18.42 -17.94 9.37
N TRP A 373 18.03 -16.70 9.07
CA TRP A 373 17.33 -16.40 7.83
C TRP A 373 18.19 -16.75 6.61
N ARG A 374 17.56 -17.44 5.65
CA ARG A 374 18.15 -17.76 4.35
C ARG A 374 17.31 -17.09 3.27
N LYS A 375 17.96 -16.44 2.30
CA LYS A 375 17.26 -15.71 1.23
C LYS A 375 16.34 -16.62 0.39
N GLU A 376 16.63 -17.92 0.34
CA GLU A 376 15.81 -18.93 -0.33
C GLU A 376 14.43 -19.08 0.33
N GLN A 377 14.30 -18.78 1.63
CA GLN A 377 13.01 -18.72 2.31
C GLN A 377 12.10 -17.62 1.74
N LEU A 378 12.69 -16.57 1.15
CA LEU A 378 11.91 -15.56 0.43
C LEU A 378 11.33 -16.13 -0.87
N LEU A 379 12.12 -16.93 -1.61
CA LEU A 379 11.63 -17.58 -2.84
C LEU A 379 10.47 -18.53 -2.53
N MET A 380 10.57 -19.30 -1.46
CA MET A 380 9.49 -20.19 -1.01
C MET A 380 8.18 -19.43 -0.73
N GLN A 381 8.24 -18.15 -0.33
CA GLN A 381 7.05 -17.31 -0.15
C GLN A 381 6.46 -16.77 -1.47
N LEU A 382 7.24 -16.79 -2.55
CA LEU A 382 6.89 -16.27 -3.87
C LEU A 382 6.42 -17.37 -4.83
N ILE A 383 6.82 -18.61 -4.59
CA ILE A 383 6.36 -19.77 -5.35
C ILE A 383 5.05 -20.26 -4.72
N ILE A 384 4.01 -20.34 -5.54
CA ILE A 384 2.83 -21.14 -5.22
C ILE A 384 3.13 -22.53 -5.76
N GLU A 385 3.25 -23.51 -4.86
CA GLU A 385 3.14 -24.90 -5.28
C GLU A 385 1.75 -25.06 -5.91
N ASP A 386 1.68 -25.67 -7.10
CA ASP A 386 0.39 -26.00 -7.71
C ASP A 386 -0.33 -26.91 -6.71
N ALA A 387 -1.17 -26.30 -5.87
CA ALA A 387 -2.03 -27.04 -4.97
C ALA A 387 -2.93 -27.83 -5.91
N ASN A 388 -2.68 -29.14 -6.00
CA ASN A 388 -3.70 -30.07 -6.45
C ASN A 388 -4.99 -29.64 -5.73
N PRO A 389 -6.08 -29.30 -6.45
CA PRO A 389 -7.34 -29.07 -5.77
C PRO A 389 -7.57 -30.31 -4.90
N PRO A 390 -7.92 -30.17 -3.61
CA PRO A 390 -8.19 -31.33 -2.78
C PRO A 390 -9.20 -32.16 -3.54
N GLY A 391 -8.74 -33.32 -4.03
CA GLY A 391 -9.60 -34.30 -4.64
C GLY A 391 -10.67 -34.55 -3.61
N ILE A 392 -11.92 -34.26 -3.98
CA ILE A 392 -13.07 -34.67 -3.21
C ILE A 392 -12.98 -36.20 -3.22
N VAL A 393 -12.39 -36.77 -2.17
CA VAL A 393 -12.60 -38.16 -1.83
C VAL A 393 -14.06 -38.21 -1.40
N ILE A 394 -14.92 -38.55 -2.35
CA ILE A 394 -16.24 -39.06 -2.03
C ILE A 394 -15.97 -40.42 -1.41
N GLU A 395 -15.86 -40.47 -0.08
CA GLU A 395 -16.14 -41.69 0.65
C GLU A 395 -17.62 -42.01 0.36
N GLY A 396 -17.83 -42.90 -0.60
CA GLY A 396 -19.11 -43.52 -0.82
C GLY A 396 -19.36 -44.54 0.29
N ASP A 397 -20.50 -44.40 0.94
CA ASP A 397 -21.13 -45.44 1.75
C ASP A 397 -21.19 -46.76 0.96
N ARG A 398 -20.44 -47.78 1.41
CA ARG A 398 -20.90 -49.15 1.71
C ARG A 398 -19.79 -50.03 2.25
#